data_AF-A0A534Z576-F1
#
_entry.id   AF-A0A534Z576-F1
#
_cell.length_a   1.000
_cell.length_b   1.000
_cell.length_c   1.000
_cell.angle_alpha   90.00
_cell.angle_beta   90.00
_cell.angle_gamma   90.00
#
_symmetry.space_group_name_H-M   'P 1'
#
loop_
_entity.id
_entity.type
_entity.pdbx_description
1 polymer ?
#
loop_
_entity_poly.entity_id
_entity_poly.type
_entity_poly.pdbx_seq_one_letter_code
_entity_poly.pdbx_strand_id
1 'polypeptide(L)'
;MKIALGSRPAERLRSAAPLVVAAVLGLAGAAMADGFKISEKLTATPAAPGARGRAVVVVQDAGRTVRVAARGLQRSTTHDVILDRVKIGTLTTSGRGNGRARFASRPHLHDQYLGTDPRGKTIILRRADAAAVLVAHIPGSDDLIRCCLPGDEGTECEHRAVDECAARGGVDMGAGSCLPNPCSGSARGAGVICCVPDDRGMQCESRTEAECAARGGTAVSPTRCTTHPCAPLPPAGPEIQCCMPENDGGAECEIRTADECAARGGTDAGAGTCEPDPCGGSGEGSASGDDSGGSGGSGGSGRR
;
A
#
# COMPACT_ATOMS: atom_id res chain seq x y z
N MET A 1 -62.98 -54.05 24.28
CA MET A 1 -62.07 -54.97 23.54
C MET A 1 -60.66 -54.42 23.72
N LYS A 2 -59.91 -54.90 24.71
CA LYS A 2 -59.07 -56.10 24.74
C LYS A 2 -57.69 -55.89 24.07
N ILE A 3 -56.68 -55.71 24.95
CA ILE A 3 -55.38 -56.45 25.04
C ILE A 3 -54.40 -56.19 23.84
N ALA A 4 -53.08 -56.03 23.94
CA ALA A 4 -52.03 -56.35 24.92
C ALA A 4 -50.78 -55.52 24.55
N LEU A 5 -49.97 -55.05 25.50
CA LEU A 5 -48.72 -55.69 25.96
C LEU A 5 -47.77 -56.03 24.79
N GLY A 6 -46.61 -55.41 24.62
CA GLY A 6 -45.58 -55.18 25.64
C GLY A 6 -44.45 -56.17 25.40
N SER A 7 -43.19 -55.70 25.44
CA SER A 7 -42.04 -56.37 26.08
C SER A 7 -40.72 -55.83 25.52
N ARG A 8 -39.90 -55.28 26.42
CA ARG A 8 -38.44 -55.24 26.29
C ARG A 8 -37.87 -56.58 26.75
N PRO A 9 -36.75 -57.05 26.20
CA PRO A 9 -35.80 -57.83 26.97
C PRO A 9 -34.43 -57.17 27.03
N ALA A 10 -33.70 -57.57 28.07
CA ALA A 10 -32.46 -57.00 28.58
C ALA A 10 -31.21 -57.78 28.14
N GLU A 11 -30.06 -57.09 28.24
CA GLU A 11 -28.67 -57.54 28.44
C GLU A 11 -28.06 -58.68 27.59
N ARG A 12 -26.86 -58.44 27.01
CA ARG A 12 -25.54 -58.91 27.54
C ARG A 12 -24.39 -58.76 26.52
N LEU A 13 -23.34 -58.07 26.96
CA LEU A 13 -21.89 -58.41 26.94
C LEU A 13 -21.12 -58.79 25.65
N ARG A 14 -19.97 -58.09 25.50
CA ARG A 14 -18.59 -58.51 25.09
C ARG A 14 -18.06 -58.26 23.67
N SER A 15 -17.00 -57.42 23.66
CA SER A 15 -15.71 -57.51 22.94
C SER A 15 -15.55 -57.23 21.44
N ALA A 16 -14.75 -56.17 21.20
CA ALA A 16 -13.54 -56.09 20.37
C ALA A 16 -13.64 -56.06 18.82
N ALA A 17 -13.38 -54.89 18.24
CA ALA A 17 -12.25 -54.62 17.31
C ALA A 17 -12.27 -53.13 16.88
N PRO A 18 -11.17 -52.36 16.99
CA PRO A 18 -11.11 -51.04 16.38
C PRO A 18 -10.69 -51.21 14.91
N LEU A 19 -11.64 -51.07 14.00
CA LEU A 19 -11.36 -50.95 12.57
C LEU A 19 -11.01 -49.47 12.31
N VAL A 20 -9.71 -49.16 12.39
CA VAL A 20 -9.18 -47.85 11.99
C VAL A 20 -9.26 -47.78 10.46
N VAL A 21 -10.39 -47.28 9.95
CA VAL A 21 -10.49 -46.82 8.57
C VAL A 21 -9.79 -45.47 8.52
N ALA A 22 -8.54 -45.47 8.06
CA ALA A 22 -7.84 -44.26 7.68
C ALA A 22 -8.54 -43.67 6.44
N ALA A 23 -9.57 -42.85 6.68
CA ALA A 23 -10.13 -41.98 5.67
C ALA A 23 -9.07 -40.95 5.31
N VAL A 24 -8.34 -41.20 4.23
CA VAL A 24 -7.58 -40.17 3.52
C VAL A 24 -8.62 -39.20 2.96
N LEU A 25 -9.03 -38.24 3.79
CA LEU A 25 -9.72 -37.04 3.31
C LEU A 25 -8.71 -36.31 2.43
N GLY A 26 -8.82 -36.54 1.12
CA GLY A 26 -8.31 -35.60 0.15
C GLY A 26 -8.87 -34.24 0.53
N LEU A 27 -7.99 -33.31 0.91
CA LEU A 27 -8.28 -31.90 0.96
C LEU A 27 -8.63 -31.49 -0.47
N ALA A 28 -9.90 -31.67 -0.85
CA ALA A 28 -10.49 -30.85 -1.87
C ALA A 28 -10.29 -29.43 -1.37
N GLY A 29 -9.33 -28.73 -1.98
CA GLY A 29 -9.16 -27.31 -1.75
C GLY A 29 -10.54 -26.70 -1.93
N ALA A 30 -11.11 -26.19 -0.85
CA ALA A 30 -12.21 -25.27 -0.97
C ALA A 30 -11.66 -24.16 -1.85
N ALA A 31 -12.09 -24.12 -3.12
CA ALA A 31 -11.99 -22.92 -3.90
C ALA A 31 -12.69 -21.87 -3.06
N MET A 32 -11.91 -21.07 -2.34
CA MET A 32 -12.40 -19.96 -1.56
C MET A 32 -13.04 -19.06 -2.60
N ALA A 33 -14.38 -19.06 -2.65
CA ALA A 33 -15.13 -18.28 -3.62
C ALA A 33 -14.72 -16.82 -3.44
N ASP A 34 -14.04 -16.28 -4.45
CA ASP A 34 -13.55 -14.92 -4.51
C ASP A 34 -14.79 -14.02 -4.50
N GLY A 35 -14.94 -13.30 -3.40
CA GLY A 35 -16.19 -12.71 -2.99
C GLY A 35 -15.97 -11.33 -2.42
N PHE A 36 -16.43 -10.30 -3.13
CA PHE A 36 -16.30 -8.93 -2.70
C PHE A 36 -17.65 -8.31 -2.34
N LYS A 37 -17.67 -7.43 -1.33
CA LYS A 37 -18.86 -6.77 -0.80
C LYS A 37 -18.66 -5.25 -0.72
N ILE A 38 -19.42 -4.52 -1.53
CA ILE A 38 -19.49 -3.06 -1.51
C ILE A 38 -20.70 -2.61 -0.69
N SER A 39 -20.51 -1.54 0.07
CA SER A 39 -21.53 -0.95 0.92
C SER A 39 -21.67 0.54 0.63
N GLU A 40 -22.58 0.91 -0.26
CA GLU A 40 -22.78 2.31 -0.61
C GLU A 40 -23.98 2.93 0.09
N LYS A 41 -23.77 4.13 0.64
CA LYS A 41 -24.84 4.94 1.20
C LYS A 41 -25.58 5.63 0.06
N LEU A 42 -26.90 5.55 0.08
CA LEU A 42 -27.74 6.28 -0.86
C LEU A 42 -27.93 7.72 -0.39
N THR A 43 -27.63 8.67 -1.27
CA THR A 43 -27.78 10.11 -1.05
C THR A 43 -29.19 10.53 -1.41
N ALA A 44 -29.85 11.24 -0.49
CA ALA A 44 -31.16 11.83 -0.69
C ALA A 44 -31.10 12.95 -1.72
N THR A 45 -32.13 13.05 -2.56
CA THR A 45 -32.31 14.18 -3.48
C THR A 45 -33.32 15.18 -2.91
N PRO A 46 -33.46 16.38 -3.50
CA PRO A 46 -34.52 17.33 -3.12
C PRO A 46 -35.95 16.77 -3.23
N ALA A 47 -36.17 15.73 -4.02
CA ALA A 47 -37.48 15.09 -4.15
C ALA A 47 -37.90 14.30 -2.89
N ALA A 48 -36.94 13.94 -2.02
CA ALA A 48 -37.18 13.24 -0.77
C ALA A 48 -36.06 13.55 0.26
N PRO A 49 -36.00 14.77 0.82
CA PRO A 49 -34.87 15.20 1.65
C PRO A 49 -34.73 14.42 2.97
N GLY A 50 -35.81 13.80 3.44
CA GLY A 50 -35.80 12.93 4.63
C GLY A 50 -35.46 11.47 4.36
N ALA A 51 -35.29 11.08 3.09
CA ALA A 51 -35.01 9.70 2.73
C ALA A 51 -33.58 9.31 3.10
N ARG A 52 -33.40 8.04 3.47
CA ARG A 52 -32.07 7.48 3.74
C ARG A 52 -32.05 6.07 3.17
N GLY A 53 -30.91 5.64 2.66
CA GLY A 53 -30.80 4.28 2.16
C GLY A 53 -29.37 3.79 2.06
N ARG A 54 -29.26 2.50 1.75
CA ARG A 54 -28.00 1.82 1.49
C ARG A 54 -28.20 0.80 0.37
N ALA A 55 -27.25 0.78 -0.56
CA ALA A 55 -27.09 -0.26 -1.55
C ALA A 55 -25.91 -1.15 -1.10
N VAL A 56 -26.14 -2.45 -1.03
CA VAL A 56 -25.11 -3.44 -0.73
C VAL A 56 -24.94 -4.31 -1.96
N VAL A 57 -23.76 -4.25 -2.56
CA VAL A 57 -23.40 -5.12 -3.69
C VAL A 57 -22.55 -6.24 -3.13
N VAL A 58 -22.89 -7.47 -3.51
CA VAL A 58 -22.10 -8.66 -3.21
C VAL A 58 -21.81 -9.33 -4.55
N VAL A 59 -20.54 -9.41 -4.91
CA VAL A 59 -20.04 -10.13 -6.08
C VAL A 59 -19.32 -11.36 -5.56
N GLN A 60 -19.74 -12.54 -6.00
CA GLN A 60 -19.06 -13.81 -5.72
C GLN A 60 -18.83 -14.53 -7.05
N ASP A 61 -17.86 -15.43 -7.12
CA ASP A 61 -17.60 -16.26 -8.31
C ASP A 61 -18.85 -16.93 -8.87
N ALA A 62 -19.73 -17.41 -7.98
CA ALA A 62 -20.96 -18.11 -8.33
C ALA A 62 -22.16 -17.19 -8.59
N GLY A 63 -22.03 -15.86 -8.47
CA GLY A 63 -23.14 -14.95 -8.76
C GLY A 63 -23.01 -13.55 -8.16
N ARG A 64 -23.86 -12.65 -8.64
CA ARG A 64 -23.88 -11.24 -8.21
C ARG A 64 -25.22 -10.93 -7.57
N THR A 65 -25.19 -10.23 -6.46
CA THR A 65 -26.36 -9.80 -5.72
C THR A 65 -26.26 -8.30 -5.44
N VAL A 66 -27.35 -7.56 -5.65
CA VAL A 66 -27.52 -6.19 -5.15
C VAL A 66 -28.70 -6.17 -4.18
N ARG A 67 -28.49 -5.62 -2.98
CA ARG A 67 -29.54 -5.41 -1.97
C ARG A 67 -29.71 -3.93 -1.76
N VAL A 68 -30.89 -3.43 -2.04
CA VAL A 68 -31.27 -2.04 -1.79
C VAL A 68 -32.15 -2.00 -0.56
N ALA A 69 -31.81 -1.16 0.40
CA ALA A 69 -32.66 -0.87 1.55
C ALA A 69 -32.84 0.64 1.68
N ALA A 70 -34.07 1.09 1.77
CA ALA A 70 -34.42 2.49 1.91
C ALA A 70 -35.43 2.70 3.05
N ARG A 71 -35.36 3.87 3.68
CA ARG A 71 -36.21 4.31 4.78
C ARG A 71 -36.59 5.77 4.58
N GLY A 72 -37.72 6.19 5.15
CA GLY A 72 -38.21 7.56 5.03
C GLY A 72 -38.69 7.92 3.63
N LEU A 73 -39.00 6.92 2.79
CA LEU A 73 -39.63 7.12 1.49
C LEU A 73 -41.15 7.29 1.64
N GLN A 74 -41.81 7.67 0.54
CA GLN A 74 -43.27 7.70 0.48
C GLN A 74 -43.85 6.33 0.87
N ARG A 75 -44.89 6.33 1.70
CA ARG A 75 -45.47 5.11 2.30
C ARG A 75 -46.25 4.31 1.27
N SER A 76 -46.25 2.98 1.40
CA SER A 76 -47.06 2.07 0.57
C SER A 76 -46.94 2.34 -0.94
N THR A 77 -45.74 2.70 -1.41
CA THR A 77 -45.50 3.18 -2.77
C THR A 77 -44.41 2.34 -3.43
N THR A 78 -44.59 2.02 -4.72
CA THR A 78 -43.60 1.32 -5.53
C THR A 78 -42.69 2.33 -6.22
N HIS A 79 -41.39 2.10 -6.10
CA HIS A 79 -40.33 2.90 -6.72
C HIS A 79 -39.60 2.04 -7.75
N ASP A 80 -39.20 2.63 -8.86
CA ASP A 80 -38.31 1.99 -9.82
C ASP A 80 -36.89 1.94 -9.26
N VAL A 81 -36.21 0.81 -9.46
CA VAL A 81 -34.76 0.69 -9.22
C VAL A 81 -34.07 0.63 -10.56
N ILE A 82 -33.18 1.59 -10.78
CA ILE A 82 -32.51 1.81 -12.05
C ILE A 82 -31.01 1.70 -11.83
N LEU A 83 -30.34 0.96 -12.69
CA LEU A 83 -28.90 0.78 -12.70
C LEU A 83 -28.37 1.26 -14.05
N ASP A 84 -27.57 2.33 -14.05
CA ASP A 84 -26.99 2.92 -15.26
C ASP A 84 -28.06 3.20 -16.35
N ARG A 85 -29.14 3.87 -15.93
CA ARG A 85 -30.32 4.24 -16.75
C ARG A 85 -31.23 3.07 -17.18
N VAL A 86 -30.89 1.83 -16.87
CA VAL A 86 -31.73 0.66 -17.14
C VAL A 86 -32.56 0.30 -15.90
N LYS A 87 -33.88 0.16 -16.04
CA LYS A 87 -34.73 -0.33 -14.95
C LYS A 87 -34.48 -1.82 -14.74
N ILE A 88 -33.94 -2.18 -13.57
CA ILE A 88 -33.66 -3.57 -13.17
C ILE A 88 -34.77 -4.18 -12.32
N GLY A 89 -35.70 -3.35 -11.82
CA GLY A 89 -36.90 -3.79 -11.13
C GLY A 89 -37.47 -2.70 -10.24
N THR A 90 -38.02 -3.09 -9.10
CA THR A 90 -38.81 -2.21 -8.23
C THR A 90 -38.52 -2.44 -6.74
N LEU A 91 -38.83 -1.43 -5.93
CA LEU A 91 -38.80 -1.48 -4.47
C LEU A 91 -40.11 -0.90 -3.94
N THR A 92 -40.88 -1.73 -3.24
CA THR A 92 -42.12 -1.30 -2.59
C THR A 92 -41.88 -0.99 -1.13
N THR A 93 -42.40 0.15 -0.67
CA THR A 93 -42.29 0.58 0.72
C THR A 93 -43.49 0.10 1.53
N SER A 94 -43.28 -0.14 2.81
CA SER A 94 -44.36 -0.43 3.78
C SER A 94 -45.12 0.84 4.17
N GLY A 95 -46.16 0.68 5.00
CA GLY A 95 -46.89 1.81 5.61
C GLY A 95 -46.03 2.73 6.50
N ARG A 96 -44.79 2.34 6.80
CA ARG A 96 -43.80 3.19 7.51
C ARG A 96 -42.76 3.84 6.57
N GLY A 97 -42.88 3.66 5.25
CA GLY A 97 -41.92 4.23 4.28
C GLY A 97 -40.60 3.48 4.20
N ASN A 98 -40.56 2.22 4.67
CA ASN A 98 -39.38 1.36 4.61
C ASN A 98 -39.55 0.34 3.49
N GLY A 99 -38.55 0.18 2.63
CA GLY A 99 -38.58 -0.81 1.55
C GLY A 99 -37.24 -1.51 1.39
N ARG A 100 -37.30 -2.75 0.87
CA ARG A 100 -36.14 -3.57 0.55
C ARG A 100 -36.37 -4.25 -0.79
N ALA A 101 -35.33 -4.30 -1.61
CA ALA A 101 -35.32 -5.06 -2.85
C ALA A 101 -34.02 -5.83 -2.96
N ARG A 102 -34.09 -7.05 -3.49
CA ARG A 102 -32.92 -7.87 -3.79
C ARG A 102 -32.93 -8.19 -5.28
N PHE A 103 -31.78 -8.01 -5.89
CA PHE A 103 -31.51 -8.30 -7.28
C PHE A 103 -30.39 -9.33 -7.35
N ALA A 104 -30.53 -10.35 -8.18
CA ALA A 104 -29.51 -11.36 -8.35
C ALA A 104 -29.33 -11.74 -9.83
N SER A 105 -28.10 -12.09 -10.20
CA SER A 105 -27.80 -12.60 -11.55
C SER A 105 -28.44 -13.99 -11.79
N ARG A 106 -28.65 -14.74 -10.71
CA ARG A 106 -29.40 -16.01 -10.68
C ARG A 106 -30.49 -15.89 -9.62
N PRO A 107 -31.66 -15.32 -9.96
CA PRO A 107 -32.68 -14.98 -8.98
C PRO A 107 -33.35 -16.23 -8.41
N HIS A 108 -33.57 -16.24 -7.10
CA HIS A 108 -34.53 -17.12 -6.44
C HIS A 108 -35.93 -16.49 -6.45
N LEU A 109 -36.92 -17.17 -5.86
CA LEU A 109 -38.35 -16.82 -5.93
C LEU A 109 -38.70 -15.36 -5.57
N HIS A 110 -37.95 -14.73 -4.66
CA HIS A 110 -38.19 -13.35 -4.21
C HIS A 110 -37.15 -12.35 -4.72
N ASP A 111 -36.23 -12.80 -5.55
CA ASP A 111 -35.21 -11.95 -6.14
C ASP A 111 -35.70 -11.43 -7.48
N GLN A 112 -35.33 -10.19 -7.77
CA GLN A 112 -35.48 -9.63 -9.11
C GLN A 112 -34.20 -9.90 -9.92
N TYR A 113 -34.34 -9.96 -11.24
CA TYR A 113 -33.20 -10.21 -12.11
C TYR A 113 -32.29 -8.97 -12.19
N LEU A 114 -30.99 -9.14 -11.97
CA LEU A 114 -30.03 -8.04 -12.02
C LEU A 114 -29.56 -7.71 -13.46
N GLY A 115 -29.44 -8.72 -14.32
CA GLY A 115 -29.13 -8.59 -15.75
C GLY A 115 -27.78 -8.01 -16.17
N THR A 116 -27.06 -7.33 -15.28
CA THR A 116 -25.78 -6.69 -15.60
C THR A 116 -24.84 -6.67 -14.39
N ASP A 117 -23.56 -6.34 -14.62
CA ASP A 117 -22.61 -6.11 -13.52
C ASP A 117 -22.88 -4.73 -12.90
N PRO A 118 -23.14 -4.64 -11.58
CA PRO A 118 -23.43 -3.39 -10.91
C PRO A 118 -22.21 -2.52 -10.59
N ARG A 119 -20.98 -3.04 -10.73
CA ARG A 119 -19.75 -2.28 -10.45
C ARG A 119 -19.57 -1.10 -11.42
N GLY A 120 -19.06 0.02 -10.91
CA GLY A 120 -18.86 1.26 -11.67
C GLY A 120 -20.16 1.96 -12.12
N LYS A 121 -21.32 1.43 -11.73
CA LYS A 121 -22.63 1.94 -12.18
C LYS A 121 -23.30 2.80 -11.12
N THR A 122 -24.14 3.72 -11.58
CA THR A 122 -24.98 4.52 -10.69
C THR A 122 -26.32 3.81 -10.46
N ILE A 123 -26.69 3.63 -9.19
CA ILE A 123 -27.99 3.14 -8.79
C ILE A 123 -28.90 4.32 -8.41
N ILE A 124 -30.12 4.32 -8.95
CA ILE A 124 -31.12 5.36 -8.74
C ILE A 124 -32.42 4.69 -8.31
N LEU A 125 -33.01 5.18 -7.22
CA LEU A 125 -34.41 4.90 -6.89
C LEU A 125 -35.23 6.07 -7.39
N ARG A 126 -36.25 5.77 -8.21
CA ARG A 126 -37.08 6.77 -8.86
C ARG A 126 -38.55 6.54 -8.52
N ARG A 127 -39.28 7.63 -8.30
CA ARG A 127 -40.73 7.62 -8.10
C ARG A 127 -41.47 7.46 -9.43
N ALA A 128 -42.78 7.23 -9.33
CA ALA A 128 -43.68 7.15 -10.48
C ALA A 128 -43.72 8.45 -11.30
N ASP A 129 -43.49 9.61 -10.69
CA ASP A 129 -43.40 10.93 -11.35
C ASP A 129 -42.04 11.20 -12.01
N ALA A 130 -41.23 10.15 -12.19
CA ALA A 130 -39.87 10.18 -12.73
C ALA A 130 -38.83 10.95 -11.88
N ALA A 131 -39.17 11.45 -10.69
CA ALA A 131 -38.20 12.09 -9.81
C ALA A 131 -37.27 11.03 -9.14
N ALA A 132 -35.96 11.22 -9.26
CA ALA A 132 -34.98 10.45 -8.48
C ALA A 132 -35.08 10.85 -7.00
N VAL A 133 -35.18 9.88 -6.09
CA VAL A 133 -35.30 10.11 -4.64
C VAL A 133 -34.05 9.72 -3.86
N LEU A 134 -33.33 8.71 -4.35
CA LEU A 134 -32.08 8.23 -3.77
C LEU A 134 -31.13 7.86 -4.89
N VAL A 135 -29.86 8.26 -4.76
CA VAL A 135 -28.80 8.00 -5.75
C VAL A 135 -27.54 7.52 -5.02
N ALA A 136 -26.85 6.53 -5.57
CA ALA A 136 -25.48 6.20 -5.18
C ALA A 136 -24.67 5.78 -6.41
N HIS A 137 -23.39 6.12 -6.40
CA HIS A 137 -22.42 5.55 -7.33
C HIS A 137 -21.84 4.30 -6.69
N ILE A 138 -21.85 3.18 -7.42
CA ILE A 138 -21.20 1.94 -6.99
C ILE A 138 -19.78 2.00 -7.56
N PRO A 139 -18.73 2.03 -6.72
CA PRO A 139 -17.36 2.06 -7.21
C PRO A 139 -17.07 0.88 -8.15
N GLY A 140 -16.32 1.18 -9.20
CA GLY A 140 -15.72 0.19 -10.09
C GLY A 140 -14.63 -0.61 -9.39
N SER A 141 -14.17 -1.67 -10.05
CA SER A 141 -13.01 -2.42 -9.54
C SER A 141 -11.73 -1.59 -9.52
N ASP A 142 -11.64 -0.60 -10.41
CA ASP A 142 -10.52 0.34 -10.49
C ASP A 142 -10.59 1.44 -9.41
N ASP A 143 -11.76 1.66 -8.82
CA ASP A 143 -12.01 2.67 -7.77
C ASP A 143 -11.80 2.11 -6.35
N LEU A 144 -11.45 0.83 -6.26
CA LEU A 144 -11.26 0.11 -5.00
C LEU A 144 -9.81 -0.31 -4.86
N ILE A 145 -9.24 0.04 -3.72
CA ILE A 145 -7.92 -0.40 -3.33
C ILE A 145 -8.02 -1.65 -2.48
N ARG A 146 -6.96 -2.44 -2.46
CA ARG A 146 -6.73 -3.44 -1.43
C ARG A 146 -6.33 -2.71 -0.15
N CYS A 147 -7.17 -2.79 0.87
CA CYS A 147 -6.95 -2.15 2.15
C CYS A 147 -6.58 -3.19 3.19
N CYS A 148 -5.42 -3.02 3.82
CA CYS A 148 -4.98 -3.86 4.93
C CYS A 148 -5.43 -3.26 6.25
N LEU A 149 -6.44 -3.87 6.87
CA LEU A 149 -7.01 -3.44 8.14
C LEU A 149 -6.47 -4.28 9.29
N PRO A 150 -6.23 -3.69 10.47
CA PRO A 150 -5.95 -4.46 11.68
C PRO A 150 -7.21 -5.24 12.10
N GLY A 151 -7.12 -6.57 12.15
CA GLY A 151 -8.13 -7.47 12.70
C GLY A 151 -7.65 -8.15 13.99
N ASP A 152 -8.55 -8.87 14.66
CA ASP A 152 -8.28 -9.53 15.95
C ASP A 152 -7.19 -10.61 15.87
N GLU A 153 -7.03 -11.23 14.69
CA GLU A 153 -6.06 -12.32 14.44
C GLU A 153 -4.91 -11.90 13.50
N GLY A 154 -4.76 -10.59 13.23
CA GLY A 154 -3.74 -10.03 12.34
C GLY A 154 -4.29 -9.06 11.29
N THR A 155 -3.47 -8.63 10.33
CA THR A 155 -3.91 -7.72 9.27
C THR A 155 -4.68 -8.46 8.17
N GLU A 156 -5.93 -8.04 7.93
CA GLU A 156 -6.82 -8.60 6.92
C GLU A 156 -6.89 -7.71 5.68
N CYS A 157 -6.97 -8.32 4.49
CA CYS A 157 -7.13 -7.60 3.23
C CYS A 157 -8.62 -7.47 2.87
N GLU A 158 -9.08 -6.25 2.68
CA GLU A 158 -10.43 -5.95 2.18
C GLU A 158 -10.36 -4.94 1.04
N HIS A 159 -11.18 -5.08 0.00
CA HIS A 159 -11.31 -4.01 -1.00
C HIS A 159 -12.16 -2.86 -0.46
N ARG A 160 -11.61 -1.65 -0.44
CA ARG A 160 -12.28 -0.47 0.12
C ARG A 160 -11.97 0.75 -0.75
N ALA A 161 -12.81 1.79 -0.65
CA ALA A 161 -12.42 3.09 -1.15
C ALA A 161 -11.24 3.63 -0.32
N VAL A 162 -10.38 4.45 -0.94
CA VAL A 162 -9.17 5.00 -0.31
C VAL A 162 -9.49 5.70 1.01
N ASP A 163 -10.50 6.57 1.02
CA ASP A 163 -10.92 7.31 2.22
C ASP A 163 -11.45 6.40 3.33
N GLU A 164 -12.20 5.34 2.98
CA GLU A 164 -12.72 4.40 3.98
C GLU A 164 -11.61 3.55 4.59
N CYS A 165 -10.61 3.19 3.78
CA CYS A 165 -9.43 2.48 4.24
C CYS A 165 -8.67 3.31 5.29
N ALA A 166 -8.36 4.56 4.95
CA ALA A 166 -7.67 5.49 5.85
C ALA A 166 -8.49 5.76 7.13
N ALA A 167 -9.80 5.97 7.01
CA ALA A 167 -10.68 6.23 8.15
C ALA A 167 -10.75 5.08 9.16
N ARG A 168 -10.41 3.85 8.75
CA ARG A 168 -10.36 2.66 9.59
C ARG A 168 -8.95 2.33 10.07
N GLY A 169 -7.97 3.20 9.81
CA GLY A 169 -6.56 2.96 10.14
C GLY A 169 -5.92 1.88 9.29
N GLY A 170 -6.44 1.65 8.08
CA GLY A 170 -5.90 0.68 7.14
C GLY A 170 -4.77 1.23 6.29
N VAL A 171 -3.99 0.31 5.71
CA VAL A 171 -2.91 0.61 4.76
C VAL A 171 -3.39 0.36 3.34
N ASP A 172 -3.20 1.35 2.46
CA ASP A 172 -3.49 1.25 1.03
C ASP A 172 -2.42 0.41 0.30
N MET A 173 -2.83 -0.68 -0.34
CA MET A 173 -1.98 -1.56 -1.16
C MET A 173 -2.21 -1.36 -2.67
N GLY A 174 -2.96 -0.34 -3.07
CA GLY A 174 -3.36 -0.06 -4.45
C GLY A 174 -4.33 -1.09 -5.01
N ALA A 175 -4.62 -0.97 -6.31
CA ALA A 175 -5.49 -1.90 -7.03
C ALA A 175 -4.92 -3.33 -7.10
N GLY A 176 -5.78 -4.34 -7.16
CA GLY A 176 -5.40 -5.74 -7.36
C GLY A 176 -6.23 -6.73 -6.54
N SER A 177 -5.82 -8.00 -6.49
CA SER A 177 -6.50 -9.03 -5.67
C SER A 177 -6.01 -9.07 -4.21
N CYS A 178 -6.93 -9.36 -3.29
CA CYS A 178 -6.64 -9.68 -1.87
C CYS A 178 -6.24 -11.15 -1.66
N LEU A 179 -6.21 -11.96 -2.73
CA LEU A 179 -5.75 -13.34 -2.70
C LEU A 179 -4.56 -13.53 -3.65
N PRO A 180 -3.42 -14.07 -3.16
CA PRO A 180 -3.08 -14.37 -1.76
C PRO A 180 -3.01 -13.09 -0.89
N ASN A 181 -3.22 -13.19 0.43
CA ASN A 181 -3.31 -12.04 1.33
C ASN A 181 -2.05 -11.15 1.26
N PRO A 182 -2.13 -9.95 0.65
CA PRO A 182 -0.98 -9.05 0.49
C PRO A 182 -0.59 -8.38 1.82
N CYS A 183 -1.45 -8.44 2.85
CA CYS A 183 -1.27 -7.73 4.11
C CYS A 183 -0.24 -8.37 5.04
N SER A 184 0.10 -9.63 4.81
CA SER A 184 1.22 -10.29 5.50
C SER A 184 2.56 -9.58 5.30
N GLY A 185 2.68 -8.72 4.28
CA GLY A 185 3.84 -7.85 4.04
C GLY A 185 3.69 -6.42 4.58
N SER A 186 2.48 -5.94 4.87
CA SER A 186 2.19 -4.51 5.09
C SER A 186 2.23 -4.05 6.55
N ALA A 187 2.30 -4.98 7.51
CA ALA A 187 2.67 -4.65 8.91
C ALA A 187 4.10 -4.07 9.01
N ARG A 188 4.91 -4.21 7.95
CA ARG A 188 6.16 -3.49 7.76
C ARG A 188 5.89 -2.48 6.64
N GLY A 189 5.39 -1.30 7.00
CA GLY A 189 4.99 -0.27 6.02
C GLY A 189 6.01 -0.13 4.89
N ALA A 190 5.54 0.01 3.64
CA ALA A 190 6.34 0.14 2.41
C ALA A 190 7.81 -0.28 2.60
N GLY A 191 8.02 -1.58 2.85
CA GLY A 191 9.33 -2.08 3.26
C GLY A 191 10.36 -1.73 2.20
N VAL A 192 11.39 -0.98 2.59
CA VAL A 192 12.57 -0.75 1.78
C VAL A 192 13.56 -1.89 1.99
N ILE A 193 14.35 -2.18 0.95
CA ILE A 193 15.59 -2.94 1.08
C ILE A 193 16.54 -2.07 1.89
N CYS A 194 16.83 -2.49 3.12
CA CYS A 194 17.83 -1.90 3.96
C CYS A 194 19.13 -2.71 3.88
N CYS A 195 20.18 -2.09 3.37
CA CYS A 195 21.52 -2.66 3.37
C CYS A 195 22.27 -2.14 4.60
N VAL A 196 22.46 -3.01 5.59
CA VAL A 196 23.11 -2.68 6.87
C VAL A 196 24.53 -3.24 6.86
N PRO A 197 25.56 -2.43 7.17
CA PRO A 197 26.91 -2.94 7.35
C PRO A 197 27.02 -3.77 8.64
N ASP A 198 27.63 -4.96 8.57
CA ASP A 198 27.96 -5.83 9.70
C ASP A 198 29.41 -6.36 9.55
N ASP A 199 29.94 -7.01 10.59
CA ASP A 199 31.30 -7.60 10.59
C ASP A 199 31.53 -8.66 9.49
N ARG A 200 30.46 -9.15 8.87
CA ARG A 200 30.50 -10.13 7.75
C ARG A 200 30.20 -9.53 6.37
N GLY A 201 30.04 -8.20 6.27
CA GLY A 201 29.70 -7.49 5.03
C GLY A 201 28.30 -6.87 5.05
N MET A 202 27.83 -6.42 3.88
CA MET A 202 26.52 -5.80 3.72
C MET A 202 25.38 -6.83 3.81
N GLN A 203 24.53 -6.71 4.82
CA GLN A 203 23.37 -7.57 5.01
C GLN A 203 22.10 -6.93 4.44
N CYS A 204 21.28 -7.72 3.75
CA CYS A 204 20.00 -7.29 3.19
C CYS A 204 18.85 -7.59 4.17
N GLU A 205 18.15 -6.56 4.62
CA GLU A 205 16.96 -6.68 5.45
C GLU A 205 15.77 -5.93 4.85
N SER A 206 14.55 -6.43 5.06
CA SER A 206 13.32 -5.71 4.69
C SER A 206 12.77 -4.98 5.91
N ARG A 207 12.88 -3.65 5.93
CA ARG A 207 12.46 -2.78 7.04
C ARG A 207 11.81 -1.51 6.54
N THR A 208 11.24 -0.71 7.42
CA THR A 208 10.85 0.67 7.07
C THR A 208 12.09 1.53 6.84
N GLU A 209 11.95 2.62 6.08
CA GLU A 209 13.03 3.58 5.84
C GLU A 209 13.58 4.17 7.14
N ALA A 210 12.69 4.51 8.08
CA ALA A 210 13.06 5.03 9.39
C ALA A 210 13.88 4.02 10.23
N GLU A 211 13.48 2.75 10.25
CA GLU A 211 14.23 1.70 10.94
C GLU A 211 15.58 1.39 10.28
N CYS A 212 15.66 1.59 8.95
CA CYS A 212 16.91 1.42 8.21
C CYS A 212 17.94 2.48 8.60
N ALA A 213 17.52 3.75 8.59
CA ALA A 213 18.35 4.86 9.01
C ALA A 213 18.79 4.73 10.48
N ALA A 214 17.90 4.29 11.37
CA ALA A 214 18.20 4.07 12.78
C ALA A 214 19.31 3.02 13.04
N ARG A 215 19.55 2.12 12.08
CA ARG A 215 20.59 1.08 12.14
C ARG A 215 21.84 1.42 11.32
N GLY A 216 21.91 2.63 10.75
CA GLY A 216 23.01 3.03 9.86
C GLY A 216 22.99 2.29 8.52
N GLY A 217 21.83 1.75 8.11
CA GLY A 217 21.67 1.11 6.82
C GLY A 217 21.28 2.09 5.71
N THR A 218 21.52 1.70 4.47
CA THR A 218 21.12 2.46 3.26
C THR A 218 19.88 1.82 2.64
N ALA A 219 18.86 2.64 2.34
CA ALA A 219 17.66 2.21 1.63
C ALA A 219 17.93 2.15 0.12
N VAL A 220 17.79 0.98 -0.52
CA VAL A 220 18.19 0.77 -1.92
C VAL A 220 17.00 0.63 -2.89
N SER A 221 15.87 0.07 -2.46
CA SER A 221 14.65 -0.02 -3.31
C SER A 221 13.40 -0.41 -2.50
N PRO A 222 12.17 -0.26 -3.03
CA PRO A 222 10.93 -0.70 -2.37
C PRO A 222 10.60 -2.20 -2.55
N THR A 223 11.56 -3.03 -2.98
CA THR A 223 11.33 -4.46 -3.30
C THR A 223 11.86 -5.39 -2.20
N ARG A 224 11.64 -6.71 -2.28
CA ARG A 224 12.20 -7.69 -1.31
C ARG A 224 13.65 -8.04 -1.63
N CYS A 225 14.39 -8.57 -0.66
CA CYS A 225 15.74 -9.13 -0.85
C CYS A 225 15.72 -10.32 -1.82
N THR A 226 15.84 -10.07 -3.12
CA THR A 226 16.17 -11.08 -4.14
C THR A 226 17.67 -11.04 -4.42
N THR A 227 18.27 -12.15 -4.85
CA THR A 227 19.72 -12.39 -4.96
C THR A 227 20.56 -11.14 -5.29
N HIS A 228 21.15 -10.54 -4.23
CA HIS A 228 22.16 -9.48 -4.22
C HIS A 228 21.75 -8.03 -4.57
N PRO A 229 20.77 -7.42 -3.89
CA PRO A 229 20.45 -6.00 -4.10
C PRO A 229 21.37 -5.06 -3.29
N CYS A 230 22.09 -5.61 -2.30
CA CYS A 230 23.14 -4.97 -1.52
C CYS A 230 24.53 -5.28 -2.10
N ALA A 231 24.61 -5.55 -3.42
CA ALA A 231 25.89 -5.47 -4.12
C ALA A 231 26.55 -4.14 -3.75
N PRO A 232 27.89 -4.11 -3.57
CA PRO A 232 28.59 -2.93 -3.06
C PRO A 232 28.06 -1.70 -3.79
N LEU A 233 27.56 -0.75 -3.00
CA LEU A 233 27.19 0.57 -3.50
C LEU A 233 28.32 1.01 -4.42
N PRO A 234 28.01 1.57 -5.62
CA PRO A 234 29.05 2.05 -6.52
C PRO A 234 30.04 2.85 -5.67
N PRO A 235 31.35 2.59 -5.81
CA PRO A 235 32.34 3.24 -4.96
C PRO A 235 32.05 4.73 -4.96
N ALA A 236 32.20 5.33 -3.78
CA ALA A 236 32.19 6.78 -3.64
C ALA A 236 33.02 7.36 -4.80
N GLY A 237 32.56 8.46 -5.40
CA GLY A 237 33.10 9.01 -6.65
C GLY A 237 34.63 9.04 -6.68
N PRO A 238 35.24 9.12 -7.87
CA PRO A 238 36.66 8.82 -8.08
C PRO A 238 37.54 9.34 -6.93
N GLU A 239 38.32 8.43 -6.33
CA GLU A 239 39.26 8.79 -5.28
C GLU A 239 40.28 9.79 -5.85
N ILE A 240 40.45 10.89 -5.14
CA ILE A 240 41.36 11.98 -5.45
C ILE A 240 42.43 12.07 -4.37
N GLN A 241 43.56 12.66 -4.73
CA GLN A 241 44.54 13.20 -3.80
C GLN A 241 43.94 14.45 -3.16
N CYS A 242 43.66 14.41 -1.86
CA CYS A 242 43.11 15.52 -1.11
C CYS A 242 44.17 16.15 -0.21
N CYS A 243 44.49 17.42 -0.45
CA CYS A 243 45.40 18.20 0.38
C CYS A 243 44.65 18.85 1.54
N MET A 244 44.75 18.28 2.73
CA MET A 244 44.10 18.80 3.93
C MET A 244 44.98 19.82 4.64
N PRO A 245 44.44 20.97 5.06
CA PRO A 245 45.21 21.96 5.80
C PRO A 245 45.58 21.45 7.20
N GLU A 246 46.85 21.53 7.56
CA GLU A 246 47.34 21.28 8.92
C GLU A 246 47.47 22.59 9.71
N ASN A 247 47.40 22.49 11.04
CA ASN A 247 47.48 23.66 11.92
C ASN A 247 48.85 24.35 11.89
N ASP A 248 49.89 23.64 11.45
CA ASP A 248 51.27 24.13 11.36
C ASP A 248 51.58 24.81 10.00
N GLY A 249 50.56 25.04 9.16
CA GLY A 249 50.68 25.72 7.87
C GLY A 249 51.15 24.82 6.72
N GLY A 250 51.23 23.52 6.93
CA GLY A 250 51.40 22.49 5.90
C GLY A 250 50.06 22.01 5.33
N ALA A 251 50.13 21.23 4.25
CA ALA A 251 49.00 20.47 3.76
C ALA A 251 49.38 18.98 3.65
N GLU A 252 48.63 18.11 4.29
CA GLU A 252 48.84 16.66 4.26
C GLU A 252 48.00 16.03 3.15
N CYS A 253 48.60 15.14 2.35
CA CYS A 253 47.88 14.42 1.30
C CYS A 253 47.18 13.17 1.86
N GLU A 254 45.87 13.08 1.64
CA GLU A 254 45.08 11.88 1.88
C GLU A 254 44.29 11.46 0.63
N ILE A 255 44.19 10.16 0.35
CA ILE A 255 43.31 9.66 -0.72
C ILE A 255 41.88 9.58 -0.18
N ARG A 256 40.99 10.40 -0.74
CA ARG A 256 39.57 10.51 -0.34
C ARG A 256 38.71 10.80 -1.55
N THR A 257 37.39 10.77 -1.39
CA THR A 257 36.50 11.25 -2.44
C THR A 257 36.46 12.78 -2.49
N ALA A 258 36.11 13.33 -3.66
CA ALA A 258 36.00 14.78 -3.84
C ALA A 258 35.05 15.45 -2.82
N ASP A 259 33.92 14.80 -2.52
CA ASP A 259 32.95 15.30 -1.55
C ASP A 259 33.52 15.31 -0.12
N GLU A 260 34.23 14.25 0.29
CA GLU A 260 34.86 14.18 1.62
C GLU A 260 36.01 15.17 1.77
N CYS A 261 36.77 15.39 0.69
CA CYS A 261 37.85 16.37 0.66
C CYS A 261 37.32 17.78 0.90
N ALA A 262 36.30 18.18 0.13
CA ALA A 262 35.65 19.48 0.27
C ALA A 262 34.98 19.65 1.63
N ALA A 263 34.33 18.60 2.17
CA ALA A 263 33.67 18.65 3.48
C ALA A 263 34.65 18.91 4.64
N ARG A 264 35.93 18.56 4.48
CA ARG A 264 37.01 18.77 5.46
C ARG A 264 37.83 20.04 5.18
N GLY A 265 37.45 20.83 4.18
CA GLY A 265 38.18 22.03 3.78
C GLY A 265 39.49 21.73 3.06
N GLY A 266 39.65 20.52 2.53
CA GLY A 266 40.81 20.13 1.72
C GLY A 266 40.71 20.61 0.27
N THR A 267 41.84 20.58 -0.43
CA THR A 267 41.95 20.93 -1.86
C THR A 267 42.14 19.68 -2.70
N ASP A 268 41.38 19.58 -3.80
CA ASP A 268 41.50 18.49 -4.78
C ASP A 268 42.78 18.65 -5.63
N ALA A 269 43.72 17.72 -5.50
CA ALA A 269 44.96 17.66 -6.28
C ALA A 269 44.85 16.71 -7.50
N GLY A 270 43.67 16.17 -7.76
CA GLY A 270 43.37 15.28 -8.88
C GLY A 270 43.51 13.80 -8.56
N ALA A 271 43.40 12.95 -9.57
CA ALA A 271 43.53 11.50 -9.41
C ALA A 271 45.01 11.06 -9.27
N GLY A 272 45.28 10.12 -8.36
CA GLY A 272 46.61 9.53 -8.21
C GLY A 272 46.91 9.05 -6.78
N THR A 273 48.19 8.88 -6.43
CA THR A 273 48.68 8.49 -5.10
C THR A 273 49.29 9.67 -4.35
N CYS A 274 49.28 9.67 -3.02
CA CYS A 274 49.96 10.69 -2.20
C CYS A 274 51.49 10.54 -2.14
N GLU A 275 52.05 9.72 -3.02
CA GLU A 275 53.47 9.51 -3.17
C GLU A 275 53.81 9.59 -4.67
N PRO A 276 54.65 10.55 -5.11
CA PRO A 276 55.20 11.67 -4.34
C PRO A 276 54.11 12.66 -3.87
N ASP A 277 54.36 13.38 -2.77
CA ASP A 277 53.41 14.32 -2.16
C ASP A 277 52.97 15.43 -3.14
N PRO A 278 51.69 15.44 -3.58
CA PRO A 278 51.17 16.45 -4.49
C PRO A 278 50.83 17.78 -3.79
N CYS A 279 50.79 17.80 -2.46
CA CYS A 279 50.48 18.97 -1.64
C CYS A 279 51.71 19.84 -1.35
N GLY A 280 52.90 19.32 -1.65
CA GLY A 280 54.19 19.95 -1.43
C GLY A 280 54.72 20.86 -2.55
N GLY A 281 53.87 21.53 -3.33
CA GLY A 281 54.39 22.33 -4.46
C GLY A 281 53.41 23.30 -5.10
N SER A 282 53.07 24.40 -4.42
CA SER A 282 52.63 25.66 -5.04
C SER A 282 52.73 26.82 -4.04
N GLY A 283 53.93 27.09 -3.52
CA GLY A 283 54.29 28.50 -3.43
C GLY A 283 54.32 29.04 -4.85
N GLU A 284 53.62 30.16 -5.10
CA GLU A 284 53.52 30.89 -6.38
C GLU A 284 52.28 30.58 -7.24
N GLY A 285 51.20 31.29 -6.91
CA GLY A 285 50.02 31.45 -7.76
C GLY A 285 49.09 32.60 -7.34
N SER A 286 49.58 33.57 -6.57
CA SER A 286 48.93 34.87 -6.39
C SER A 286 50.01 35.95 -6.38
N ALA A 287 50.44 36.34 -7.58
CA ALA A 287 51.17 37.58 -7.78
C ALA A 287 50.14 38.73 -7.83
N SER A 288 50.10 39.52 -6.76
CA SER A 288 49.48 40.85 -6.73
C SER A 288 50.18 41.67 -5.65
N GLY A 289 51.09 42.54 -6.09
CA GLY A 289 51.82 43.52 -5.28
C GLY A 289 53.26 43.08 -4.93
N ASP A 290 54.32 43.87 -5.08
CA ASP A 290 54.46 45.29 -5.36
C ASP A 290 55.92 45.61 -5.77
N ASP A 291 56.15 46.87 -6.16
CA ASP A 291 57.37 47.64 -5.90
C ASP A 291 58.66 47.33 -6.70
N SER A 292 58.84 48.15 -7.74
CA SER A 292 60.14 48.42 -8.37
C SER A 292 61.06 49.19 -7.41
N GLY A 293 61.87 48.46 -6.66
CA GLY A 293 62.98 48.99 -5.85
C GLY A 293 64.21 49.35 -6.69
N GLY A 294 64.81 50.50 -6.36
CA GLY A 294 65.90 51.13 -7.09
C GLY A 294 67.25 50.41 -7.07
N SER A 295 68.07 50.75 -8.06
CA SER A 295 69.50 50.43 -8.14
C SER A 295 70.32 51.63 -7.66
N GLY A 296 71.24 51.37 -6.72
CA GLY A 296 72.05 52.39 -6.06
C GLY A 296 73.34 52.79 -6.78
N GLY A 297 73.99 53.82 -6.23
CA GLY A 297 75.45 53.82 -6.03
C GLY A 297 76.33 54.66 -6.96
N SER A 298 76.61 55.90 -6.51
CA SER A 298 77.95 56.51 -6.41
C SER A 298 78.79 56.84 -7.67
N GLY A 299 79.14 58.12 -7.82
CA GLY A 299 80.30 58.57 -8.61
C GLY A 299 80.30 60.06 -8.95
N GLY A 300 80.89 60.88 -8.08
CA GLY A 300 81.07 62.32 -8.33
C GLY A 300 82.26 62.63 -9.26
N SER A 301 82.09 63.66 -10.10
CA SER A 301 83.09 64.53 -10.74
C SER A 301 82.25 65.60 -11.47
N GLY A 302 82.25 66.89 -11.16
CA GLY A 302 83.41 67.74 -10.97
C GLY A 302 83.73 68.47 -12.28
N ARG A 303 83.43 69.78 -12.31
CA ARG A 303 84.04 70.87 -13.12
C ARG A 303 83.27 71.37 -14.36
N ARG A 304 82.85 72.63 -14.18
CA ARG A 304 82.90 73.81 -15.07
C ARG A 304 82.00 73.84 -16.30
#